data_AF-A0A381Q273-F1
#
_entry.id   AF-A0A381Q273-F1
#
_cell.length_a   1.000
_cell.length_b   1.000
_cell.length_c   1.000
_cell.angle_alpha   90.00
_cell.angle_beta   90.00
_cell.angle_gamma   90.00
#
_symmetry.space_group_name_H-M   'P 1'
#
loop_
_entity.id
_entity.type
_entity.pdbx_description
1 polymer ?
#
loop_
_entity_poly.entity_id
_entity_poly.type
_entity_poly.pdbx_seq_one_letter_code
_entity_poly.pdbx_strand_id
1 'polypeptide(L)'
;MLVIFCIFANWPIYLFLLLIISGISLLEISSLIMLAEKFTSKNTFAKKWIPFRLISGFYLFFIFFLMAADFYNLGSVFIIYILLICIFSDIGGYVIGKAIGGKKLTKISPNKTISGSVGSFCFSIVPLLLFYNFDQSEYSYSFNNFLLCLEISLVCQLGD
;
A
#
# COMPACT_ATOMS: atom_id res chain seq x y z
N MET A 1 7.44 -14.17 4.31
CA MET A 1 8.48 -13.15 4.59
C MET A 1 9.81 -13.52 3.94
N LEU A 2 10.36 -14.72 4.16
CA LEU A 2 11.66 -15.15 3.58
C LEU A 2 11.64 -15.19 2.04
N VAL A 3 10.57 -15.69 1.43
CA VAL A 3 10.37 -15.65 -0.04
C VAL A 3 10.33 -14.20 -0.57
N ILE A 4 9.68 -13.29 0.17
CA ILE A 4 9.58 -11.87 -0.17
C ILE A 4 10.97 -11.23 -0.11
N PHE A 5 11.75 -11.54 0.92
CA PHE A 5 13.14 -11.09 1.02
C PHE A 5 13.99 -11.57 -0.16
N CYS A 6 13.88 -12.84 -0.55
CA CYS A 6 14.63 -13.38 -1.69
C CYS A 6 14.26 -12.71 -3.02
N ILE A 7 13.00 -12.30 -3.17
CA ILE A 7 12.54 -11.52 -4.34
C ILE A 7 13.20 -10.15 -4.36
N PHE A 8 13.18 -9.42 -3.23
CA PHE A 8 13.78 -8.10 -3.13
C PHE A 8 15.33 -8.12 -3.07
N ALA A 9 15.95 -9.26 -2.82
CA ALA A 9 17.40 -9.41 -2.88
C ALA A 9 17.92 -9.62 -4.31
N ASN A 10 17.08 -10.13 -5.22
CA ASN A 10 17.47 -10.48 -6.57
C ASN A 10 16.85 -9.52 -7.60
N TRP A 11 17.65 -8.55 -8.03
CA TRP A 11 17.25 -7.52 -8.99
C TRP A 11 16.54 -8.03 -10.26
N PRO A 12 17.01 -9.09 -10.97
CA PRO A 12 16.32 -9.54 -12.17
C PRO A 12 14.95 -10.17 -11.86
N ILE A 13 14.82 -10.85 -10.72
CA ILE A 13 13.55 -11.44 -10.28
C ILE A 13 12.56 -10.34 -9.89
N TYR A 14 13.04 -9.30 -9.20
CA TYR A 14 12.25 -8.13 -8.84
C TYR A 14 11.70 -7.40 -10.07
N LEU A 15 12.56 -7.12 -11.08
CA LEU A 15 12.13 -6.48 -12.33
C LEU A 15 11.12 -7.33 -13.11
N PHE A 16 11.35 -8.64 -13.20
CA PHE A 16 10.43 -9.55 -13.88
C PHE A 16 9.04 -9.56 -13.22
N LEU A 17 9.00 -9.64 -11.88
CA LEU A 17 7.75 -9.58 -11.11
C LEU A 17 7.05 -8.22 -11.24
N LEU A 18 7.79 -7.11 -11.22
CA LEU A 18 7.22 -5.79 -11.46
C LEU A 18 6.54 -5.70 -12.82
N LEU A 19 7.15 -6.24 -13.86
CA LEU A 19 6.58 -6.25 -15.21
C LEU A 19 5.28 -7.07 -15.24
N ILE A 20 5.26 -8.24 -14.60
CA ILE A 20 4.04 -9.06 -14.46
C ILE A 20 2.93 -8.30 -13.72
N ILE A 21 3.24 -7.71 -12.56
CA ILE A 21 2.27 -6.99 -11.74
C ILE A 21 1.71 -5.78 -12.50
N SER A 22 2.57 -5.04 -13.20
CA SER A 22 2.14 -3.92 -14.05
C SER A 22 1.21 -4.37 -15.19
N GLY A 23 1.47 -5.53 -15.79
CA GLY A 23 0.58 -6.11 -16.81
C GLY A 23 -0.80 -6.46 -16.24
N ILE A 24 -0.85 -7.08 -15.06
CA ILE A 24 -2.11 -7.45 -14.40
C ILE A 24 -2.91 -6.20 -14.01
N SER A 25 -2.27 -5.18 -13.45
CA SER A 25 -2.97 -3.95 -13.03
C SER A 25 -3.58 -3.18 -14.21
N LEU A 26 -2.90 -3.16 -15.36
CA LEU A 26 -3.45 -2.58 -16.59
C LEU A 26 -4.69 -3.35 -17.08
N LEU A 27 -4.69 -4.68 -16.96
CA LEU A 27 -5.84 -5.50 -17.31
C LEU A 27 -7.03 -5.20 -16.39
N GLU A 28 -6.81 -5.13 -15.08
CA GLU A 28 -7.88 -4.80 -14.12
C GLU A 28 -8.47 -3.42 -14.39
N ILE A 29 -7.65 -2.40 -14.60
CA ILE A 29 -8.14 -1.04 -14.91
C ILE A 29 -8.92 -1.02 -16.22
N SER A 30 -8.45 -1.74 -17.24
CA SER A 30 -9.19 -1.83 -18.51
C SER A 30 -10.56 -2.48 -18.31
N SER A 31 -10.66 -3.49 -17.44
CA SER A 31 -11.91 -4.16 -17.10
C SER A 31 -12.87 -3.26 -16.32
N LEU A 32 -12.36 -2.47 -15.35
CA LEU A 32 -13.16 -1.51 -14.58
C LEU A 32 -13.70 -0.39 -15.45
N ILE A 33 -12.90 0.12 -16.39
CA ILE A 33 -13.34 1.13 -17.37
C ILE A 33 -14.44 0.55 -18.26
N MET A 34 -14.29 -0.68 -18.75
CA MET A 34 -15.31 -1.34 -19.57
C MET A 34 -16.61 -1.55 -18.79
N LEU A 35 -16.52 -1.89 -17.49
CA LEU A 35 -17.68 -1.99 -16.61
C LEU A 35 -18.37 -0.63 -16.44
N ALA A 36 -17.62 0.44 -16.18
CA ALA A 36 -18.15 1.79 -16.06
C ALA A 36 -18.85 2.25 -17.34
N GLU A 37 -18.26 1.96 -18.51
CA GLU A 37 -18.87 2.23 -19.82
C GLU A 37 -20.22 1.52 -19.98
N LYS A 38 -20.32 0.25 -19.56
CA LYS A 38 -21.56 -0.55 -19.64
C LYS A 38 -22.70 0.02 -18.78
N PHE A 39 -22.39 0.63 -17.63
CA PHE A 39 -23.38 1.28 -16.77
C PHE A 39 -23.85 2.65 -17.31
N THR A 40 -23.07 3.31 -18.16
CA THR A 40 -23.42 4.61 -18.75
C THR A 40 -24.02 4.46 -20.16
N SER A 41 -25.35 4.46 -20.28
CA SER A 41 -26.08 4.10 -21.53
C SER A 41 -25.92 5.03 -22.74
N LYS A 42 -25.05 6.06 -22.71
CA LYS A 42 -24.87 7.00 -23.83
C LYS A 42 -23.54 6.78 -24.56
N ASN A 43 -23.60 6.36 -25.82
CA ASN A 43 -22.45 6.12 -26.73
C ASN A 43 -21.47 7.31 -26.88
N THR A 44 -21.89 8.55 -26.56
CA THR A 44 -21.01 9.73 -26.56
C THR A 44 -20.13 9.82 -25.30
N PHE A 45 -20.51 9.14 -24.22
CA PHE A 45 -19.78 9.13 -22.96
C PHE A 45 -18.57 8.19 -23.01
N ALA A 46 -18.67 7.02 -23.66
CA ALA A 46 -17.57 6.04 -23.77
C ALA A 46 -16.32 6.59 -24.48
N LYS A 47 -16.47 7.40 -25.53
CA LYS A 47 -15.33 8.04 -26.22
C LYS A 47 -14.51 8.98 -25.32
N LYS A 48 -15.10 9.52 -24.25
CA LYS A 48 -14.46 10.47 -23.33
C LYS A 48 -13.49 9.80 -22.35
N TRP A 49 -13.60 8.49 -22.13
CA TRP A 49 -12.76 7.73 -21.20
C TRP A 49 -11.51 7.11 -21.84
N ILE A 50 -11.43 7.08 -23.17
CA ILE A 50 -10.25 6.64 -23.92
C ILE A 50 -8.96 7.40 -23.51
N PRO A 51 -8.94 8.74 -23.41
CA PRO A 51 -7.74 9.45 -22.94
C PRO A 51 -7.43 9.15 -21.47
N PHE A 52 -8.43 8.93 -20.62
CA PHE A 52 -8.22 8.53 -19.23
C PHE A 52 -7.58 7.14 -19.11
N ARG A 53 -7.94 6.21 -20.01
CA ARG A 53 -7.32 4.88 -20.14
C ARG A 53 -5.85 4.96 -20.54
N LEU A 54 -5.51 5.87 -21.45
CA LEU A 54 -4.12 6.07 -21.88
C LEU A 54 -3.28 6.75 -20.79
N ILE A 55 -3.83 7.75 -20.10
CA ILE A 55 -3.15 8.47 -19.01
C ILE A 55 -2.90 7.53 -17.82
N SER A 56 -3.89 6.74 -17.41
CA SER A 56 -3.71 5.75 -16.33
C SER A 56 -2.69 4.68 -16.70
N GLY A 57 -2.70 4.21 -17.95
CA GLY A 57 -1.69 3.28 -18.44
C GLY A 57 -0.27 3.87 -18.42
N PHE A 58 -0.12 5.11 -18.85
CA PHE A 58 1.17 5.81 -18.80
C PHE A 58 1.66 6.02 -17.36
N TYR A 59 0.77 6.41 -16.46
CA TYR A 59 1.10 6.62 -15.05
C TYR A 59 1.62 5.34 -14.41
N LEU A 60 0.92 4.22 -14.60
CA LEU A 60 1.31 2.94 -14.02
C LEU A 60 2.56 2.34 -14.67
N PHE A 61 2.73 2.50 -15.97
CA PHE A 61 3.86 1.89 -16.65
C PHE A 61 5.15 2.69 -16.50
N PHE A 62 5.10 4.02 -16.51
CA PHE A 62 6.30 4.85 -16.40
C PHE A 62 6.57 5.30 -14.97
N ILE A 63 5.62 5.98 -14.33
CA ILE A 63 5.88 6.62 -13.03
C ILE A 63 6.05 5.55 -11.94
N PHE A 64 5.14 4.59 -11.87
CA PHE A 64 5.23 3.52 -10.87
C PHE A 64 6.44 2.61 -11.11
N PHE A 65 6.77 2.28 -12.36
CA PHE A 65 7.95 1.45 -12.64
C PHE A 65 9.27 2.14 -12.27
N LEU A 66 9.42 3.43 -12.60
CA LEU A 66 10.60 4.21 -12.23
C LEU A 66 10.73 4.33 -10.71
N MET A 67 9.63 4.66 -10.02
CA MET A 67 9.63 4.72 -8.55
C MET A 67 9.95 3.38 -7.91
N ALA A 68 9.42 2.28 -8.44
CA ALA A 68 9.71 0.93 -7.94
C ALA A 68 11.18 0.54 -8.12
N ALA A 69 11.79 0.92 -9.24
CA ALA A 69 13.22 0.72 -9.47
C ALA A 69 14.09 1.50 -8.47
N ASP A 70 13.74 2.75 -8.17
CA ASP A 70 14.44 3.55 -7.15
C ASP A 70 14.23 2.98 -5.74
N PHE A 71 13.03 2.46 -5.46
CA PHE A 71 12.68 1.86 -4.18
C PHE A 71 13.50 0.60 -3.87
N TYR A 72 13.89 -0.17 -4.89
CA TYR A 72 14.79 -1.31 -4.74
C TYR A 72 16.15 -0.90 -4.14
N ASN A 73 16.65 0.29 -4.50
CA ASN A 73 17.95 0.78 -4.06
C ASN A 73 17.98 1.17 -2.58
N LEU A 74 16.81 1.34 -1.93
CA LEU A 74 16.70 1.59 -0.49
C LEU A 74 17.05 0.35 0.35
N GLY A 75 17.17 -0.82 -0.29
CA GLY A 75 17.59 -2.06 0.36
C GLY A 75 16.42 -2.92 0.81
N SER A 76 16.60 -4.24 0.70
CA SER A 76 15.57 -5.24 1.00
C SER A 76 15.10 -5.23 2.46
N VAL A 77 15.98 -4.83 3.39
CA VAL A 77 15.65 -4.70 4.83
C VAL A 77 14.65 -3.58 5.06
N PHE A 78 14.84 -2.41 4.44
CA PHE A 78 13.94 -1.28 4.54
C PHE A 78 12.55 -1.58 3.94
N ILE A 79 12.51 -2.32 2.84
CA ILE A 79 11.25 -2.76 2.23
C ILE A 79 10.48 -3.69 3.19
N ILE A 80 11.18 -4.62 3.84
CA ILE A 80 10.57 -5.48 4.86
C ILE A 80 10.06 -4.67 6.05
N TYR A 81 10.82 -3.67 6.48
CA TYR A 81 10.44 -2.77 7.54
C TYR A 81 9.11 -2.07 7.24
N ILE A 82 8.96 -1.47 6.05
CA ILE A 82 7.70 -0.85 5.60
C ILE A 82 6.56 -1.86 5.53
N LEU A 83 6.82 -3.05 4.99
CA LEU A 83 5.82 -4.11 4.87
C LEU A 83 5.32 -4.57 6.24
N LEU A 84 6.21 -4.68 7.23
CA LEU A 84 5.83 -4.95 8.61
C LEU A 84 4.99 -3.83 9.21
N ILE A 85 5.31 -2.55 8.96
CA ILE A 85 4.48 -1.43 9.43
C ILE A 85 3.04 -1.58 8.95
N CYS A 86 2.82 -1.89 7.68
CA CYS A 86 1.45 -2.09 7.19
C CYS A 86 0.79 -3.36 7.76
N ILE A 87 1.49 -4.49 7.85
CA ILE A 87 0.94 -5.70 8.48
C ILE A 87 0.50 -5.42 9.92
N PHE A 88 1.36 -4.78 10.72
CA PHE A 88 1.04 -4.47 12.10
C PHE A 88 -0.08 -3.42 12.21
N SER A 89 -0.13 -2.44 11.31
CA SER A 89 -1.23 -1.46 11.22
C SER A 89 -2.58 -2.15 10.99
N ASP A 90 -2.65 -3.11 10.06
CA ASP A 90 -3.90 -3.82 9.74
C ASP A 90 -4.32 -4.74 10.91
N ILE A 91 -3.37 -5.46 11.49
CA ILE A 91 -3.60 -6.31 12.67
C ILE A 91 -4.09 -5.45 13.83
N GLY A 92 -3.43 -4.33 14.12
CA GLY A 92 -3.83 -3.43 15.21
C GLY A 92 -5.23 -2.88 15.03
N GLY A 93 -5.56 -2.48 13.80
CA GLY A 93 -6.89 -1.98 13.46
C GLY A 93 -7.97 -3.04 13.63
N TYR A 94 -7.70 -4.25 13.18
CA TYR A 94 -8.62 -5.38 13.32
C TYR A 94 -8.80 -5.80 14.79
N VAL A 95 -7.70 -6.00 15.52
CA VAL A 95 -7.72 -6.51 16.90
C VAL A 95 -8.38 -5.50 17.82
N ILE A 96 -7.96 -4.24 17.79
CA ILE A 96 -8.52 -3.19 18.66
C ILE A 96 -9.94 -2.83 18.22
N GLY A 97 -10.18 -2.74 16.91
CA GLY A 97 -11.51 -2.45 16.38
C GLY A 97 -12.54 -3.50 16.79
N LYS A 98 -12.15 -4.78 16.85
CA LYS A 98 -13.01 -5.90 17.27
C LYS A 98 -13.12 -6.04 18.79
N ALA A 99 -12.04 -5.79 19.54
CA ALA A 99 -12.01 -5.97 20.99
C ALA A 99 -12.73 -4.84 21.74
N ILE A 100 -12.46 -3.59 21.38
CA ILE A 100 -13.07 -2.41 22.04
C ILE A 100 -14.43 -2.09 21.40
N GLY A 101 -14.55 -2.30 20.08
CA GLY A 101 -15.71 -1.82 19.33
C GLY A 101 -15.81 -0.29 19.37
N GLY A 102 -16.95 0.26 18.98
CA GLY A 102 -17.23 1.69 19.07
C GLY A 102 -17.87 2.28 17.82
N LYS A 103 -17.83 3.62 17.73
CA LYS A 103 -18.44 4.36 16.62
C LYS A 103 -17.74 4.02 15.30
N LYS A 104 -18.54 3.78 14.26
CA LYS A 104 -18.04 3.50 12.90
C LYS A 104 -17.32 4.72 12.33
N LEU A 105 -16.22 4.46 11.64
CA LEU A 105 -15.37 5.49 11.04
C LEU A 105 -16.06 6.16 9.85
N THR A 106 -16.73 5.37 8.99
CA THR A 106 -17.51 5.88 7.85
C THR A 106 -18.80 5.08 7.65
N LYS A 107 -19.77 5.65 6.93
CA LYS A 107 -21.00 4.93 6.52
C LYS A 107 -20.76 3.95 5.36
N ILE A 108 -19.60 4.06 4.70
CA ILE A 108 -19.24 3.30 3.49
C ILE A 108 -18.65 1.93 3.88
N SER A 109 -17.82 1.87 4.92
CA SER A 109 -17.26 0.61 5.42
C SER A 109 -17.94 0.20 6.74
N PRO A 110 -18.78 -0.86 6.74
CA PRO A 110 -19.56 -1.24 7.92
C PRO A 110 -18.72 -1.77 9.08
N ASN A 111 -17.47 -2.16 8.83
CA ASN A 111 -16.58 -2.85 9.79
C ASN A 111 -15.49 -1.95 10.37
N LYS A 112 -15.21 -0.76 9.80
CA LYS A 112 -14.18 0.15 10.32
C LYS A 112 -14.71 0.98 11.49
N THR A 113 -14.01 0.95 12.62
CA THR A 113 -14.32 1.72 13.84
C THR A 113 -13.24 2.75 14.13
N ILE A 114 -13.60 3.83 14.83
CA ILE A 114 -12.63 4.87 15.26
C ILE A 114 -11.60 4.28 16.23
N SER A 115 -12.00 3.33 17.07
CA SER A 115 -11.08 2.59 17.94
C SER A 115 -10.08 1.75 17.12
N GLY A 116 -10.55 1.13 16.03
CA GLY A 116 -9.70 0.43 15.08
C GLY A 116 -8.64 1.34 14.47
N SER A 117 -9.01 2.52 13.96
CA SER A 117 -8.02 3.44 13.37
C SER A 117 -6.95 3.89 14.38
N VAL A 118 -7.32 4.12 15.64
CA VAL A 118 -6.34 4.42 16.70
C VAL A 118 -5.43 3.21 16.94
N GLY A 119 -6.00 2.00 16.95
CA GLY A 119 -5.22 0.78 17.09
C GLY A 119 -4.22 0.53 15.97
N SER A 120 -4.58 0.88 14.73
CA SER A 120 -3.66 0.83 13.59
C SER A 120 -2.45 1.73 13.78
N PHE A 121 -2.65 2.98 14.23
CA PHE A 121 -1.53 3.90 14.52
C PHE A 121 -0.66 3.44 15.69
N CYS A 122 -1.27 2.87 16.73
CA CYS A 122 -0.49 2.36 17.87
C CYS A 122 0.37 1.15 17.47
N PHE A 123 -0.17 0.23 16.67
CA PHE A 123 0.55 -0.98 16.28
C PHE A 123 1.58 -0.73 15.17
N SER A 124 1.42 0.31 14.35
CA SER A 124 2.40 0.66 13.30
C SER A 124 3.78 1.03 13.86
N ILE A 125 3.87 1.35 15.15
CA ILE A 125 5.12 1.64 15.89
C ILE A 125 5.87 0.35 16.28
N VAL A 126 5.18 -0.80 16.37
CA VAL A 126 5.79 -2.06 16.84
C VAL A 126 6.98 -2.49 15.98
N PRO A 127 6.96 -2.39 14.63
CA PRO A 127 8.12 -2.68 13.80
C PRO A 127 9.34 -1.81 14.11
N LEU A 128 9.17 -0.53 14.47
CA LEU A 128 10.27 0.34 14.88
C LEU A 128 10.94 -0.19 16.16
N LEU A 129 10.15 -0.65 17.14
CA LEU A 129 10.66 -1.25 18.37
C LEU A 129 11.47 -2.52 18.09
N LEU A 130 11.04 -3.33 17.10
CA LEU A 130 11.75 -4.54 16.70
C LEU A 130 13.07 -4.21 15.95
N PHE A 131 13.02 -3.28 14.99
CA PHE A 131 14.14 -2.93 14.12
C PHE A 131 15.22 -2.13 14.82
N TYR A 132 14.89 -1.39 15.88
CA TYR A 132 15.87 -0.75 16.75
C TYR A 132 16.91 -1.73 17.30
N ASN A 133 16.54 -2.99 17.54
CA ASN A 133 17.49 -4.00 18.03
C ASN A 133 18.45 -4.53 16.95
N PHE A 134 18.14 -4.30 15.67
CA PHE A 134 18.97 -4.75 14.55
C PHE A 134 19.96 -3.67 14.11
N ASP A 135 19.48 -2.44 13.94
CA ASP A 135 20.34 -1.30 13.60
C ASP A 135 19.85 -0.03 14.30
N GLN A 136 20.53 0.32 15.38
CA GLN A 136 20.19 1.48 16.20
C GLN A 136 20.46 2.80 15.49
N SER A 137 21.35 2.82 14.49
CA SER A 137 21.73 4.04 13.79
C SER A 137 20.65 4.48 12.80
N GLU A 138 20.12 3.53 12.02
CA GLU A 138 19.03 3.78 11.08
C GLU A 138 17.67 3.85 11.78
N TYR A 139 17.36 2.90 12.68
CA TYR A 139 16.03 2.75 13.28
C TYR A 139 15.94 3.35 14.69
N SER A 140 16.67 4.44 14.94
CA SER A 140 16.62 5.17 16.22
C SER A 140 15.21 5.67 16.56
N TYR A 141 14.93 5.86 17.86
CA TYR A 141 13.69 6.47 18.35
C TYR A 141 13.67 7.99 18.13
N SER A 142 13.80 8.38 16.87
CA SER A 142 13.75 9.77 16.41
C SER A 142 12.34 10.16 16.01
N PHE A 143 12.05 11.47 16.06
CA PHE A 143 10.78 12.02 15.58
C PHE A 143 10.48 11.61 14.13
N ASN A 144 11.51 11.57 13.27
CA ASN A 144 11.38 11.21 11.86
C ASN A 144 10.91 9.77 11.67
N ASN A 145 11.45 8.82 12.43
CA ASN A 145 11.07 7.41 12.32
C ASN A 145 9.64 7.17 12.84
N PHE A 146 9.23 7.87 13.91
CA PHE A 146 7.84 7.85 14.36
C PHE A 146 6.89 8.46 13.32
N LEU A 147 7.26 9.60 12.72
CA LEU A 147 6.48 10.23 11.66
C LEU A 147 6.30 9.27 10.49
N LEU A 148 7.36 8.61 10.06
CA LEU A 148 7.34 7.63 8.97
C LEU A 148 6.38 6.46 9.26
N CYS A 149 6.38 5.89 10.48
CA CYS A 149 5.42 4.86 10.87
C CYS A 149 3.96 5.34 10.81
N LEU A 150 3.71 6.60 11.18
CA LEU A 150 2.37 7.19 11.15
C LEU A 150 1.93 7.50 9.72
N GLU A 151 2.81 8.04 8.88
CA GLU A 151 2.55 8.29 7.46
C GLU A 151 2.22 7.01 6.71
N ILE A 152 3.00 5.95 6.92
CA ILE A 152 2.74 4.64 6.30
C ILE A 152 1.40 4.08 6.79
N SER A 153 1.10 4.17 8.09
CA SER A 153 -0.21 3.74 8.61
C SER A 153 -1.37 4.56 8.03
N LEU A 154 -1.20 5.86 7.84
CA LEU A 154 -2.20 6.72 7.17
C LEU A 154 -2.46 6.24 5.74
N VAL A 155 -1.39 5.99 4.97
CA VAL A 155 -1.51 5.50 3.59
C VAL A 155 -2.19 4.13 3.56
N CYS A 156 -1.80 3.21 4.45
CA CYS A 156 -2.41 1.88 4.53
C CYS A 156 -3.90 1.96 4.94
N GLN A 157 -4.30 2.88 5.83
CA GLN A 157 -5.71 3.10 6.16
C GLN A 157 -6.54 3.74 5.04
N LEU A 158 -5.93 4.60 4.21
CA LEU A 158 -6.58 5.27 3.08
C LEU A 158 -6.73 4.35 1.86
N GLY A 159 -5.82 3.39 1.70
CA GLY A 159 -5.89 2.39 0.64
C GLY A 159 -6.97 1.32 0.85
N ASP A 160 -7.52 1.24 2.07
CA ASP A 160 -8.43 0.21 2.55
C ASP A 160 -9.85 0.75 2.75
#